data_AF-A0A1I2DG28-F1
#
_entry.id   AF-A0A1I2DG28-F1
#
_cell.length_a   1.000
_cell.length_b   1.000
_cell.length_c   1.000
_cell.angle_alpha   90.00
_cell.angle_beta   90.00
_cell.angle_gamma   90.00
#
_symmetry.space_group_name_H-M   'P 1'
#
loop_
_entity.id
_entity.type
_entity.pdbx_description
1 polymer ?
#
loop_
_entity_poly.entity_id
_entity_poly.type
_entity_poly.pdbx_seq_one_letter_code
_entity_poly.pdbx_strand_id
1 'polypeptide(L)' 'RMQAAGVQLINWFSVASELHRDWRNDVEGLGALLSSYIPNYRNLMTSYFAITKK' A
#
# COMPACT_ATOMS: atom_id res chain seq x y z
N ARG A 1 -4.14 12.18 -25.14
CA ARG A 1 -5.08 11.17 -25.69
C ARG A 1 -5.94 10.53 -24.62
N MET A 2 -5.39 9.82 -23.63
CA MET A 2 -6.20 9.15 -22.58
C MET A 2 -6.84 10.13 -21.59
N GLN A 3 -6.04 11.02 -20.99
CA GLN A 3 -6.56 12.05 -20.08
C GLN A 3 -7.59 12.97 -20.76
N ALA A 4 -7.33 13.38 -22.00
CA ALA A 4 -8.26 14.18 -22.81
C ALA A 4 -9.58 13.44 -23.13
N ALA A 5 -9.58 12.11 -23.08
CA ALA A 5 -10.79 11.28 -23.23
C ALA A 5 -11.46 10.95 -21.87
N GLY A 6 -11.03 11.59 -20.78
CA GLY A 6 -11.63 11.42 -19.44
C GLY A 6 -11.05 10.28 -18.60
N VAL A 7 -10.01 9.59 -19.06
CA VAL A 7 -9.38 8.51 -18.27
C VAL A 7 -8.57 9.10 -17.11
N GLN A 8 -8.80 8.58 -15.91
CA GLN A 8 -7.97 8.86 -14.74
C GLN A 8 -6.69 8.01 -14.79
N LEU A 9 -5.53 8.68 -14.84
CA LEU A 9 -4.24 8.02 -14.81
C LEU A 9 -3.81 7.85 -13.35
N ILE A 10 -3.84 6.61 -12.88
CA ILE A 10 -3.47 6.23 -11.51
C ILE A 10 -2.45 5.10 -11.54
N ASN A 11 -1.67 5.00 -10.46
CA ASN A 11 -0.70 3.91 -10.27
C ASN A 11 -1.35 2.75 -9.49
N TRP A 12 -0.68 1.60 -9.47
CA TRP A 12 -1.21 0.40 -8.81
C TRP A 12 -1.44 0.59 -7.30
N PHE A 13 -0.62 1.39 -6.62
CA PHE A 13 -0.75 1.64 -5.19
C PHE A 13 -2.00 2.47 -4.88
N SER A 14 -2.29 3.48 -5.71
CA SER A 14 -3.55 4.24 -5.65
C SER A 14 -4.76 3.33 -5.88
N VAL A 15 -4.70 2.43 -6.87
CA VAL A 15 -5.77 1.43 -7.11
C VAL A 15 -5.99 0.55 -5.88
N ALA A 16 -4.92 0.00 -5.31
CA ALA A 16 -5.02 -0.84 -4.11
C ALA A 16 -5.65 -0.08 -2.94
N SER A 17 -5.26 1.19 -2.75
CA SER A 17 -5.78 2.04 -1.66
C SER A 17 -7.26 2.39 -1.86
N GLU A 18 -7.67 2.70 -3.09
CA GLU A 18 -9.07 3.02 -3.43
C GLU A 18 -10.01 1.81 -3.28
N LEU A 19 -9.52 0.61 -3.60
CA LEU A 19 -10.26 -0.63 -3.39
C LEU A 19 -10.32 -1.02 -1.91
N HIS A 20 -9.22 -0.88 -1.18
CA HIS A 20 -9.14 -1.29 0.23
C HIS A 20 -9.92 -0.35 1.16
N ARG A 21 -9.93 0.95 0.86
CA ARG A 21 -10.64 2.06 1.53
C ARG A 21 -10.28 2.31 2.99
N ASP A 22 -10.33 1.29 3.84
CA ASP A 22 -10.06 1.37 5.27
C ASP A 22 -9.08 0.26 5.67
N TRP A 23 -7.95 0.67 6.24
CA TRP A 23 -6.90 -0.21 6.74
C TRP A 23 -7.42 -1.27 7.70
N ARG A 24 -8.44 -0.95 8.50
CA ARG A 24 -8.99 -1.86 9.52
C ARG A 24 -9.68 -3.07 8.92
N ASN A 25 -9.99 -3.05 7.62
CA ASN A 25 -10.63 -4.17 6.94
C ASN A 25 -9.71 -5.39 6.86
N ASP A 26 -8.42 -5.20 6.57
CA ASP A 26 -7.39 -6.26 6.59
C ASP A 26 -5.98 -5.65 6.62
N VAL A 27 -5.52 -5.31 7.83
CA VAL A 27 -4.21 -4.68 8.06
C VAL A 27 -3.07 -5.59 7.61
N GLU A 28 -3.16 -6.88 7.92
CA GLU A 28 -2.09 -7.85 7.62
C GLU A 28 -2.00 -8.14 6.13
N GLY A 29 -3.14 -8.34 5.45
CA GLY A 29 -3.17 -8.56 4.01
C GLY A 29 -2.66 -7.36 3.21
N LEU A 30 -3.09 -6.15 3.56
CA LEU A 30 -2.57 -4.94 2.90
C LEU A 30 -1.09 -4.73 3.24
N GLY A 31 -0.68 -4.93 4.49
CA GLY A 31 0.72 -4.86 4.90
C GLY A 31 1.62 -5.83 4.13
N ALA A 32 1.17 -7.07 3.93
CA ALA A 32 1.89 -8.08 3.15
C ALA A 32 2.02 -7.70 1.66
N LEU A 33 0.95 -7.16 1.05
CA LEU A 33 0.98 -6.66 -0.32
C LEU A 33 2.02 -5.53 -0.47
N LEU A 34 1.97 -4.53 0.41
CA LEU A 34 2.89 -3.38 0.34
C LEU A 34 4.34 -3.80 0.62
N SER A 35 4.57 -4.67 1.60
CA SER A 35 5.91 -5.21 1.91
C SER A 35 6.51 -6.00 0.74
N SER A 36 5.68 -6.69 -0.05
CA SER A 36 6.12 -7.49 -1.19
C SER A 36 6.58 -6.63 -2.37
N TYR A 37 5.89 -5.52 -2.64
CA TYR A 37 6.12 -4.70 -3.85
C TYR A 37 6.75 -3.32 -3.57
N ILE A 38 6.88 -2.90 -2.32
CA ILE A 38 7.52 -1.64 -1.91
C ILE A 38 8.62 -1.95 -0.87
N PRO A 39 9.88 -2.12 -1.30
CA PRO A 39 10.99 -2.44 -0.39
C PRO A 39 11.17 -1.44 0.76
N ASN A 40 10.94 -0.15 0.49
CA ASN A 40 11.00 0.89 1.53
C ASN A 40 9.93 0.70 2.61
N TYR A 41 8.73 0.24 2.24
CA TYR A 41 7.67 -0.05 3.20
C TYR A 41 8.02 -1.25 4.10
N ARG A 42 8.64 -2.28 3.52
CA ARG A 42 9.20 -3.42 4.29
C ARG A 42 10.25 -2.96 5.31
N ASN A 43 11.13 -2.03 4.93
CA ASN A 43 12.16 -1.51 5.83
C ASN A 43 11.53 -0.77 7.03
N LEU A 44 10.48 0.02 6.80
CA LEU A 44 9.73 0.68 7.86
C LEU A 44 9.06 -0.32 8.82
N MET A 45 8.35 -1.32 8.29
CA MET A 45 7.72 -2.37 9.10
C MET A 45 8.75 -3.11 9.95
N THR A 46 9.87 -3.52 9.35
CA THR A 46 10.95 -4.22 10.05
C THR A 46 11.50 -3.39 11.21
N SER A 47 11.77 -2.11 10.96
CA SER A 47 12.31 -1.20 11.98
C SER A 47 11.30 -0.95 13.10
N TYR A 48 10.03 -0.75 12.75
CA TYR A 48 8.95 -0.59 13.72
C TYR A 48 8.83 -1.80 14.63
N PHE A 49 8.73 -3.01 14.06
CA PHE A 49 8.58 -4.25 14.83
C PHE A 49 9.80 -4.54 15.70
N ALA A 50 11.02 -4.20 15.26
CA ALA A 50 12.21 -4.34 16.09
C ALA A 50 12.15 -3.46 17.36
N ILE A 51 11.54 -2.27 17.27
CA ILE A 51 11.40 -1.33 18.40
C ILE A 51 10.20 -1.72 19.30
N THR A 52 9.10 -2.18 18.71
CA THR A 52 7.87 -2.50 19.45
C THR A 52 7.87 -3.87 20.12
N LYS A 53 8.77 -4.79 19.75
CA LYS A 53 8.96 -6.11 20.39
C LYS A 53 9.55 -6.05 21.82
N LYS A 54 9.27 -4.99 22.59
CA LYS A 54 9.63 -4.94 24.01
C LYS A 54 8.77 -5.90 24.83
#